data_AF-A0A9P6DYK0-F1
#
_entry.id   AF-A0A9P6DYK0-F1
#
_cell.length_a   1.000
_cell.length_b   1.000
_cell.length_c   1.000
_cell.angle_alpha   90.00
_cell.angle_beta   90.00
_cell.angle_gamma   90.00
#
_symmetry.space_group_name_H-M   'P 1'
#
loop_
_entity.id
_entity.type
_entity.pdbx_description
1 polymer ?
#
loop_
_entity_poly.entity_id
_entity_poly.type
_entity_poly.pdbx_seq_one_letter_code
_entity_poly.pdbx_strand_id
1 'polypeptide(L)'
;IAWLMGYHSKTSTAIRETRLPYAQCAQRDTDESRFLHGGDLAPTYQTWFQITNLHVWLLTTRYRALPKTHGRRYVQELVNHFFIDVEHRMRVTLSNKAPERVVKGYMREMRDQWAGAGIALDLGLIGSDAELSGAVWRNVFAARGL
;
A
#
# COMPACT_ATOMS: atom_id res chain seq x y z
N ILE A 1 -4.12 30.18 19.21
CA ILE A 1 -2.69 29.78 19.06
C ILE A 1 -2.50 28.68 18.01
N ALA A 2 -3.32 27.63 17.95
CA ALA A 2 -3.21 26.56 16.94
C ALA A 2 -3.25 27.03 15.47
N TRP A 3 -4.02 28.07 15.13
CA TRP A 3 -4.13 28.60 13.76
C TRP A 3 -2.81 29.19 13.22
N LEU A 4 -1.97 29.76 14.09
CA LEU A 4 -0.68 30.37 13.73
C LEU A 4 0.43 29.34 13.47
N MET A 5 0.26 28.09 13.92
CA MET A 5 1.26 27.01 13.78
C MET A 5 1.10 26.17 12.50
N GLY A 6 0.40 26.68 11.47
CA GLY A 6 0.25 25.96 10.20
C GLY A 6 -0.65 24.71 10.26
N TYR A 7 -1.48 24.60 11.31
CA TYR A 7 -2.38 23.47 11.56
C TYR A 7 -3.42 23.27 10.42
N HIS A 8 -3.75 24.34 9.68
CA HIS A 8 -4.62 24.33 8.50
C HIS A 8 -3.85 24.31 7.17
N SER A 9 -2.56 24.03 7.17
CA SER A 9 -1.84 23.83 5.91
C SER A 9 -2.45 22.64 5.17
N LYS A 10 -2.60 22.76 3.85
CA LYS A 10 -3.12 21.68 2.98
C LYS A 10 -2.37 20.35 3.18
N THR A 11 -1.13 20.40 3.66
CA THR A 11 -0.29 19.25 4.01
C THR A 11 -0.72 18.60 5.33
N SER A 12 -0.88 19.38 6.40
CA SER A 12 -1.35 18.87 7.70
C SER A 12 -2.72 18.19 7.59
N THR A 13 -3.62 18.78 6.82
CA THR A 13 -4.93 18.17 6.53
C THR A 13 -4.77 16.85 5.76
N ALA A 14 -3.98 16.82 4.69
CA ALA A 14 -3.77 15.60 3.91
C ALA A 14 -3.19 14.45 4.75
N ILE A 15 -2.21 14.72 5.62
CA ILE A 15 -1.63 13.73 6.54
C ILE A 15 -2.71 13.11 7.43
N ARG A 16 -3.58 13.94 8.01
CA ARG A 16 -4.63 13.48 8.93
C ARG A 16 -5.71 12.68 8.21
N GLU A 17 -6.23 13.21 7.10
CA GLU A 17 -7.35 12.60 6.38
C GLU A 17 -6.96 11.27 5.72
N THR A 18 -5.69 11.09 5.34
CA THR A 18 -5.19 9.85 4.71
C THR A 18 -4.85 8.75 5.71
N ARG A 19 -4.66 9.09 7.00
CA ARG A 19 -4.23 8.14 8.03
C ARG A 19 -5.29 7.08 8.33
N LEU A 20 -6.56 7.48 8.47
CA LEU A 20 -7.64 6.53 8.82
C LEU A 20 -7.94 5.55 7.68
N PRO A 21 -8.11 5.98 6.42
CA PRO A 21 -8.26 5.05 5.30
C PRO A 21 -7.07 4.09 5.18
N TYR A 22 -5.84 4.60 5.33
CA TYR A 22 -4.65 3.75 5.33
C TYR A 22 -4.70 2.67 6.44
N ALA A 23 -5.02 3.08 7.68
CA ALA A 23 -5.09 2.15 8.80
C ALA A 23 -6.11 1.03 8.54
N GLN A 24 -7.26 1.35 7.94
CA GLN A 24 -8.25 0.35 7.54
C GLN A 24 -7.68 -0.62 6.50
N CYS A 25 -6.94 -0.14 5.50
CA CYS A 25 -6.29 -1.01 4.51
C CYS A 25 -5.28 -1.96 5.15
N ALA A 26 -4.47 -1.47 6.09
CA ALA A 26 -3.44 -2.28 6.75
C ALA A 26 -3.99 -3.37 7.68
N GLN A 27 -5.25 -3.26 8.12
CA GLN A 27 -5.94 -4.27 8.95
C GLN A 27 -6.68 -5.33 8.12
N ARG A 28 -6.87 -5.13 6.81
CA ARG A 28 -7.67 -6.04 5.96
C ARG A 28 -7.18 -7.47 5.96
N ASP A 29 -5.86 -7.66 5.99
CA ASP A 29 -5.23 -8.99 6.10
C ASP A 29 -5.72 -9.75 7.33
N THR A 30 -5.79 -9.08 8.49
CA THR A 30 -6.30 -9.67 9.75
C THR A 30 -7.80 -9.88 9.71
N ASP A 31 -8.55 -8.88 9.22
CA ASP A 31 -10.02 -8.91 9.22
C ASP A 31 -10.56 -10.00 8.27
N GLU A 32 -9.90 -10.20 7.13
CA GLU A 32 -10.30 -11.13 6.07
C GLU A 32 -9.43 -12.40 6.07
N SER A 33 -8.69 -12.63 7.16
CA SER A 33 -7.79 -13.75 7.42
C SER A 33 -8.41 -15.11 7.05
N ARG A 34 -9.70 -15.32 7.36
CA ARG A 34 -10.42 -16.55 7.03
C ARG A 34 -10.52 -16.80 5.51
N PHE A 35 -10.78 -15.75 4.73
CA PHE A 35 -10.89 -15.85 3.29
C PHE A 35 -9.51 -15.99 2.65
N LEU A 36 -8.56 -15.18 3.11
CA LEU A 36 -7.22 -15.10 2.52
C LEU A 36 -6.38 -16.34 2.84
N HIS A 37 -6.30 -16.76 4.10
CA HIS A 37 -5.50 -17.93 4.49
C HIS A 37 -6.27 -19.24 4.41
N GLY A 38 -7.59 -19.20 4.22
CA GLY A 38 -8.37 -20.38 3.83
C GLY A 38 -8.04 -20.87 2.41
N GLY A 39 -7.39 -20.03 1.60
CA GLY A 39 -6.96 -20.30 0.23
C GLY A 39 -5.43 -20.32 0.06
N ASP A 40 -4.71 -21.00 0.96
CA ASP A 40 -3.27 -21.26 0.87
C ASP A 40 -2.31 -20.05 0.80
N LEU A 41 -2.81 -18.84 1.04
CA LEU A 41 -1.94 -17.68 1.26
C LEU A 41 -1.34 -17.76 2.67
N ALA A 42 -0.04 -18.01 2.78
CA ALA A 42 0.61 -18.03 4.09
C ALA A 42 0.56 -16.64 4.76
N PRO A 43 0.28 -16.54 6.08
CA PRO A 43 0.26 -15.26 6.82
C PRO A 43 1.69 -14.73 7.03
N THR A 44 2.25 -14.14 5.98
CA THR A 44 3.61 -13.59 5.98
C THR A 44 3.61 -12.09 5.76
N TYR A 45 4.72 -11.43 6.09
CA TYR A 45 4.95 -10.02 5.75
C TYR A 45 4.74 -9.74 4.26
N GLN A 46 5.17 -10.65 3.38
CA GLN A 46 5.03 -10.51 1.94
C GLN A 46 3.54 -10.53 1.51
N THR A 47 2.77 -11.44 2.08
CA THR A 47 1.32 -11.55 1.84
C THR A 47 0.60 -10.28 2.28
N TRP A 48 0.87 -9.82 3.51
CA TRP A 48 0.35 -8.55 4.01
C TRP A 48 0.70 -7.37 3.10
N PHE A 49 1.95 -7.30 2.62
CA PHE A 49 2.42 -6.25 1.73
C PHE A 49 1.62 -6.23 0.43
N GLN A 50 1.42 -7.39 -0.20
CA GLN A 50 0.70 -7.51 -1.47
C GLN A 50 -0.78 -7.13 -1.34
N ILE A 51 -1.46 -7.62 -0.30
CA ILE A 51 -2.86 -7.29 -0.02
C ILE A 51 -3.01 -5.80 0.29
N THR A 52 -2.16 -5.26 1.16
CA THR A 52 -2.21 -3.84 1.52
C THR A 52 -1.91 -2.96 0.30
N ASN A 53 -0.96 -3.35 -0.55
CA ASN A 53 -0.64 -2.63 -1.78
C ASN A 53 -1.84 -2.54 -2.73
N LEU A 54 -2.60 -3.63 -2.91
CA LEU A 54 -3.84 -3.60 -3.70
C LEU A 54 -4.84 -2.58 -3.15
N HIS A 55 -5.05 -2.56 -1.84
CA HIS A 55 -5.96 -1.60 -1.20
C HIS A 55 -5.47 -0.15 -1.31
N VAL A 56 -4.16 0.08 -1.14
CA VAL A 56 -3.53 1.39 -1.33
C VAL A 56 -3.67 1.86 -2.78
N TRP A 57 -3.57 0.95 -3.75
CA TRP A 57 -3.83 1.27 -5.16
C TRP A 57 -5.29 1.69 -5.39
N LEU A 58 -6.27 0.97 -4.82
CA LEU A 58 -7.70 1.34 -4.90
C LEU A 58 -7.99 2.72 -4.29
N LEU A 59 -7.35 3.06 -3.16
CA LEU A 59 -7.46 4.41 -2.60
C LEU A 59 -6.77 5.46 -3.48
N THR A 60 -5.64 5.11 -4.07
CA THR A 60 -4.89 5.98 -4.97
C THR A 60 -5.71 6.31 -6.22
N THR A 61 -6.36 5.32 -6.84
CA THR A 61 -7.25 5.56 -7.99
C THR A 61 -8.41 6.48 -7.62
N ARG A 62 -9.02 6.28 -6.45
CA ARG A 62 -10.06 7.18 -5.94
C ARG A 62 -9.57 8.61 -5.70
N TYR A 63 -8.37 8.79 -5.12
CA TYR A 63 -7.80 10.12 -4.90
C TYR A 63 -7.34 10.81 -6.19
N ARG A 64 -6.95 10.04 -7.23
CA ARG A 64 -6.67 10.58 -8.57
C ARG A 64 -7.92 11.15 -9.24
N ALA A 65 -9.12 10.67 -8.89
CA ALA A 65 -10.39 11.20 -9.38
C ALA A 65 -10.82 12.52 -8.69
N LEU A 66 -10.18 12.93 -7.59
CA LEU A 66 -10.44 14.21 -6.94
C LEU A 66 -9.86 15.39 -7.74
N PRO A 67 -10.35 16.63 -7.53
CA PRO A 67 -9.76 17.81 -8.14
C PRO A 67 -8.24 17.91 -7.90
N LYS A 68 -7.49 18.25 -8.95
CA LYS A 68 -6.01 18.27 -8.98
C LYS A 68 -5.37 19.13 -7.89
N THR A 69 -6.11 20.08 -7.32
CA THR A 69 -5.67 20.97 -6.25
C THR A 69 -5.29 20.24 -4.96
N HIS A 70 -5.89 19.07 -4.70
CA HIS A 70 -5.66 18.30 -3.47
C HIS A 70 -5.20 16.86 -3.73
N GLY A 71 -5.66 16.22 -4.82
CA GLY A 71 -5.44 14.78 -5.06
C GLY A 71 -3.97 14.33 -5.00
N ARG A 72 -3.04 15.06 -5.63
CA ARG A 72 -1.61 14.68 -5.66
C ARG A 72 -0.98 14.62 -4.27
N ARG A 73 -1.35 15.52 -3.36
CA ARG A 73 -0.83 15.55 -1.99
C ARG A 73 -1.40 14.39 -1.17
N TYR A 74 -2.68 14.08 -1.32
CA TYR A 74 -3.32 12.97 -0.62
C TYR A 74 -2.70 11.63 -1.04
N VAL A 75 -2.45 11.45 -2.34
CA VAL A 75 -1.74 10.26 -2.83
C VAL A 75 -0.32 10.17 -2.24
N GLN A 76 0.41 11.28 -2.20
CA GLN A 76 1.76 11.29 -1.61
C GLN A 76 1.73 10.89 -0.13
N GLU A 77 0.84 11.47 0.68
CA GLU A 77 0.76 11.15 2.11
C GLU A 77 0.26 9.71 2.36
N LEU A 78 -0.66 9.21 1.53
CA LEU A 78 -1.09 7.81 1.58
C LEU A 78 0.09 6.86 1.35
N VAL A 79 0.90 7.12 0.32
CA VAL A 79 2.08 6.31 -0.01
C VAL A 79 3.16 6.46 1.08
N ASN A 80 3.31 7.64 1.69
CA ASN A 80 4.20 7.83 2.82
C ASN A 80 3.82 6.93 4.01
N HIS A 81 2.53 6.95 4.42
CA HIS A 81 2.04 6.09 5.51
C HIS A 81 2.30 4.61 5.22
N PHE A 82 2.04 4.18 3.98
CA PHE A 82 2.31 2.82 3.54
C PHE A 82 3.78 2.45 3.70
N PHE A 83 4.72 3.21 3.13
CA PHE A 83 6.13 2.85 3.21
C PHE A 83 6.73 2.97 4.63
N ILE A 84 6.18 3.82 5.49
CA ILE A 84 6.55 3.88 6.91
C ILE A 84 6.17 2.56 7.63
N ASP A 85 4.97 2.03 7.37
CA ASP A 85 4.52 0.76 7.98
C ASP A 85 5.27 -0.45 7.39
N VAL A 86 5.53 -0.42 6.07
CA VAL A 86 6.38 -1.40 5.38
C VAL A 86 7.75 -1.48 6.03
N GLU A 87 8.40 -0.33 6.26
CA GLU A 87 9.71 -0.28 6.92
C GLU A 87 9.63 -0.79 8.36
N HIS A 88 8.63 -0.36 9.12
CA HIS A 88 8.45 -0.76 10.51
C HIS A 88 8.29 -2.28 10.65
N ARG A 89 7.36 -2.88 9.91
CA ARG A 89 7.11 -4.34 9.93
C ARG A 89 8.29 -5.14 9.40
N MET A 90 9.02 -4.60 8.42
CA MET A 90 10.24 -5.24 7.92
C MET A 90 11.34 -5.26 9.00
N ARG A 91 11.53 -4.17 9.75
CA ARG A 91 12.49 -4.14 10.87
C ARG A 91 12.10 -5.12 11.98
N VAL A 92 10.79 -5.26 12.25
CA VAL A 92 10.28 -6.28 13.19
C VAL A 92 10.58 -7.69 12.67
N THR A 93 10.36 -7.96 11.38
CA THR A 93 10.55 -9.28 10.76
C THR A 93 12.03 -9.68 10.67
N LEU A 94 12.92 -8.75 10.32
CA LEU A 94 14.37 -8.99 10.18
C LEU A 94 15.14 -8.88 11.51
N SER A 95 14.47 -8.58 12.63
CA SER A 95 15.04 -8.14 13.91
C SER A 95 15.59 -6.71 13.91
N ASN A 96 15.37 -5.97 15.00
CA ASN A 96 15.79 -4.57 15.18
C ASN A 96 17.32 -4.34 15.06
N LYS A 97 18.11 -5.41 15.05
CA LYS A 97 19.58 -5.37 14.88
C LYS A 97 20.04 -5.61 13.45
N ALA A 98 19.12 -5.76 12.50
CA ALA A 98 19.45 -5.95 11.09
C ALA A 98 20.32 -4.78 10.58
N PRO A 99 21.39 -5.05 9.82
CA PRO A 99 22.22 -3.99 9.25
C PRO A 99 21.39 -3.08 8.35
N GLU A 100 21.62 -1.77 8.45
CA GLU A 100 20.86 -0.76 7.67
C GLU A 100 20.99 -0.98 6.14
N ARG A 101 22.10 -1.54 5.67
CA ARG A 101 22.29 -1.93 4.26
C ARG A 101 21.26 -2.97 3.80
N VAL A 102 20.94 -3.93 4.66
CA VAL A 102 19.97 -5.01 4.37
C VAL A 102 18.57 -4.40 4.28
N VAL A 103 18.18 -3.62 5.29
CA VAL A 103 16.90 -2.88 5.32
C VAL A 103 16.72 -2.03 4.07
N LYS A 104 17.73 -1.24 3.67
CA LYS A 104 17.66 -0.41 2.45
C LYS A 104 17.52 -1.24 1.17
N GLY A 105 18.17 -2.41 1.11
CA GLY A 105 18.04 -3.34 -0.02
C GLY A 105 16.60 -3.83 -0.18
N TYR A 106 16.02 -4.35 0.91
CA TYR A 106 14.63 -4.79 0.92
C TYR A 106 13.64 -3.65 0.64
N MET A 107 13.83 -2.45 1.21
CA MET A 107 12.97 -1.30 0.91
C MET A 107 13.00 -0.90 -0.56
N ARG A 108 14.15 -1.08 -1.24
CA ARG A 108 14.23 -0.87 -2.69
C ARG A 108 13.42 -1.92 -3.43
N GLU A 109 13.56 -3.20 -3.06
CA GLU A 109 12.77 -4.28 -3.66
C GLU A 109 11.27 -4.09 -3.47
N MET A 110 10.83 -3.71 -2.26
CA MET A 110 9.42 -3.40 -1.98
C MET A 110 8.92 -2.21 -2.82
N ARG A 111 9.75 -1.20 -3.03
CA ARG A 111 9.41 -0.06 -3.89
C ARG A 111 9.24 -0.48 -5.35
N ASP A 112 10.14 -1.33 -5.84
CA ASP A 112 10.07 -1.84 -7.21
C ASP A 112 8.82 -2.70 -7.41
N GLN A 113 8.46 -3.54 -6.42
CA GLN A 113 7.22 -4.32 -6.41
C GLN A 113 5.98 -3.43 -6.41
N TRP A 114 5.94 -2.40 -5.55
CA TRP A 114 4.86 -1.42 -5.51
C TRP A 114 4.65 -0.71 -6.86
N ALA A 115 5.74 -0.23 -7.47
CA ALA A 115 5.69 0.47 -8.74
C ALA A 115 5.24 -0.46 -9.88
N GLY A 116 5.79 -1.68 -9.94
CA GLY A 116 5.43 -2.68 -10.95
C GLY A 116 3.97 -3.11 -10.86
N ALA A 117 3.48 -3.37 -9.65
CA ALA A 117 2.09 -3.69 -9.40
C ALA A 117 1.15 -2.54 -9.79
N GLY A 118 1.51 -1.29 -9.45
CA GLY A 118 0.74 -0.11 -9.81
C GLY A 118 0.55 0.04 -11.32
N ILE A 119 1.62 -0.14 -12.10
CA ILE A 119 1.56 -0.10 -13.56
C ILE A 119 0.67 -1.23 -14.12
N ALA A 120 0.84 -2.45 -13.61
CA ALA A 120 0.05 -3.60 -14.07
C ALA A 120 -1.43 -3.43 -13.78
N LEU A 121 -1.79 -2.92 -12.61
CA LEU A 121 -3.17 -2.65 -12.22
C LEU A 121 -3.77 -1.48 -13.00
N ASP A 122 -3.01 -0.39 -13.22
CA ASP A 122 -3.44 0.74 -14.04
C ASP A 122 -3.70 0.30 -15.50
N LEU A 123 -2.86 -0.57 -16.07
CA LEU A 123 -3.06 -1.13 -17.40
C LEU A 123 -4.31 -2.03 -17.45
N GLY A 124 -4.46 -2.93 -16.48
CA GLY A 124 -5.63 -3.81 -16.38
C GLY A 124 -6.94 -3.03 -16.22
N LEU A 125 -6.92 -1.91 -15.50
CA LEU A 125 -8.09 -1.04 -15.32
C LEU A 125 -8.53 -0.35 -16.63
N ILE A 126 -7.59 -0.03 -17.52
CA ILE A 126 -7.88 0.59 -18.82
C ILE A 126 -8.34 -0.44 -19.85
N GLY A 127 -7.81 -1.66 -19.75
CA GLY A 127 -8.09 -2.75 -20.66
C GLY A 127 -9.41 -3.47 -20.36
N SER A 128 -9.33 -4.74 -19.97
CA SER A 128 -10.48 -5.60 -19.70
C SER A 128 -10.47 -6.18 -18.28
N ASP A 129 -11.65 -6.63 -17.82
CA ASP A 129 -11.79 -7.34 -16.54
C ASP A 129 -10.88 -8.58 -16.45
N ALA A 130 -10.64 -9.26 -17.57
CA ALA A 130 -9.72 -10.39 -17.64
C ALA A 130 -8.25 -9.97 -17.41
N GLU A 131 -7.84 -8.83 -17.97
CA GLU A 131 -6.49 -8.29 -17.77
C GLU A 131 -6.31 -7.75 -16.34
N LEU A 132 -7.32 -7.08 -15.79
CA LEU A 132 -7.32 -6.65 -14.39
C LEU A 132 -7.25 -7.85 -13.44
N SER A 133 -8.07 -8.87 -13.68
CA SER A 133 -8.03 -10.14 -12.93
C SER A 133 -6.65 -10.77 -13.00
N GLY A 134 -6.06 -10.88 -14.19
CA GLY A 134 -4.71 -11.40 -14.38
C GLY A 134 -3.62 -10.55 -13.70
N ALA A 135 -3.79 -9.22 -13.63
CA ALA A 135 -2.89 -8.34 -12.89
C ALA A 135 -2.99 -8.56 -11.38
N VAL A 136 -4.21 -8.67 -10.83
CA VAL A 136 -4.43 -8.99 -9.41
C VAL A 136 -3.84 -10.36 -9.08
N TRP A 137 -4.10 -11.36 -9.91
CA TRP A 137 -3.58 -12.72 -9.72
C TRP A 137 -2.05 -12.78 -9.64
N ARG A 138 -1.36 -12.10 -10.55
CA ARG A 138 0.12 -12.07 -10.56
C ARG A 138 0.70 -11.30 -9.36
N ASN A 139 0.08 -10.20 -8.95
CA ASN A 139 0.63 -9.33 -7.91
C ASN A 139 0.28 -9.77 -6.49
N VAL A 140 -0.91 -10.32 -6.28
CA VAL A 140 -1.39 -10.75 -4.95
C VAL A 140 -1.06 -12.21 -4.68
N PHE A 141 -1.26 -13.09 -5.66
CA PHE A 141 -1.07 -14.53 -5.48
C PHE A 141 0.27 -15.02 -6.05
N ALA A 142 1.13 -14.12 -6.52
CA ALA A 142 2.37 -14.47 -7.22
C ALA A 142 2.16 -15.45 -8.39
N ALA A 143 0.98 -15.41 -9.03
CA ALA A 143 0.52 -16.37 -10.02
C ALA A 143 0.50 -17.84 -9.55
N ARG A 144 0.59 -18.08 -8.24
CA ARG A 144 0.39 -19.40 -7.64
C ARG A 144 -1.12 -19.60 -7.47
N GLY A 145 -1.61 -20.73 -7.96
CA GLY A 145 -3.00 -21.11 -7.80
C GLY A 145 -3.32 -21.58 -6.39
N LEU A 146 -4.60 -21.46 -6.06
CA LEU A 146 -5.29 -22.40 -5.18
C LEU A 146 -5.16 -23.82 -5.74
#